data_AF-A0A936H1N4-F1
#
_entry.id   AF-A0A936H1N4-F1
#
_cell.length_a   1.000
_cell.length_b   1.000
_cell.length_c   1.000
_cell.angle_alpha   90.00
_cell.angle_beta   90.00
_cell.angle_gamma   90.00
#
_symmetry.space_group_name_H-M   'P 1'
#
loop_
_entity.id
_entity.type
_entity.pdbx_description
1 polymer ?
#
loop_
_entity_poly.entity_id
_entity_poly.type
_entity_poly.pdbx_seq_one_letter_code
_entity_poly.pdbx_strand_id
1 'polypeptide(L)'
;MGDNVAKEANSGQKDKVFWVLWAIEMLVMLLWLWDELKLEFLSVNPFIYLGFIILLVSLVIKKVAGMDKLALLMVSVPGLLLGIMALFLLMVLAINTFAGPIRWN
;
A
#
# COMPACT_ATOMS: atom_id res chain seq x y z
N MET A 1 35.51 -0.32 10.87
CA MET A 1 34.55 0.42 11.72
C MET A 1 33.49 1.17 10.91
N GLY A 2 33.80 1.73 9.73
CA GLY A 2 32.79 2.43 8.89
C GLY A 2 31.67 1.54 8.31
N ASP A 3 31.96 0.28 7.95
CA ASP A 3 30.96 -0.59 7.30
C ASP A 3 29.81 -1.03 8.21
N ASN A 4 30.04 -1.13 9.52
CA ASN A 4 29.01 -1.54 10.48
C ASN A 4 28.03 -0.38 10.75
N VAL A 5 28.53 0.87 10.78
CA VAL A 5 27.71 2.07 10.95
C VAL A 5 26.81 2.29 9.73
N ALA A 6 27.35 2.08 8.52
CA ALA A 6 26.56 2.16 7.28
C ALA A 6 25.47 1.08 7.21
N LYS A 7 25.73 -0.14 7.70
CA LYS A 7 24.74 -1.22 7.74
C LYS A 7 23.61 -0.96 8.75
N GLU A 8 23.91 -0.44 9.93
CA GLU A 8 22.91 -0.09 10.94
C GLU A 8 22.04 1.10 10.53
N ALA A 9 22.61 2.12 9.87
CA ALA A 9 21.82 3.21 9.32
C ALA A 9 20.82 2.71 8.24
N ASN A 10 21.26 1.77 7.41
CA ASN A 10 20.45 1.22 6.33
C ASN A 10 19.32 0.30 6.84
N SER A 11 19.52 -0.45 7.94
CA SER A 11 18.47 -1.26 8.56
C SER A 11 17.39 -0.37 9.21
N GLY A 12 17.80 0.70 9.90
CA GLY A 12 16.86 1.67 10.48
C GLY A 12 16.02 2.41 9.44
N GLN A 13 16.57 2.70 8.26
CA GLN A 13 15.82 3.30 7.15
C GLN A 13 14.80 2.33 6.53
N LYS A 14 15.19 1.06 6.31
CA LYS A 14 14.28 0.03 5.78
C LYS A 14 13.11 -0.24 6.72
N ASP A 15 13.34 -0.18 8.02
CA ASP A 15 12.29 -0.35 9.02
C ASP A 15 11.24 0.76 8.93
N LYS A 16 11.69 2.02 8.85
CA LYS A 16 10.79 3.16 8.64
C LYS A 16 9.98 3.04 7.35
N VAL A 17 10.63 2.68 6.24
CA VAL A 17 9.95 2.53 4.94
C VAL A 17 8.87 1.44 4.99
N PHE A 18 9.15 0.30 5.61
CA PHE A 18 8.15 -0.76 5.80
C PHE A 18 6.91 -0.24 6.54
N TRP A 19 7.11 0.43 7.68
CA TRP A 19 5.98 0.94 8.48
C TRP A 19 5.15 1.97 7.75
N VAL A 20 5.79 2.84 6.96
CA VAL A 20 5.07 3.84 6.14
C VAL A 20 4.24 3.15 5.06
N LEU A 21 4.83 2.24 4.29
CA LEU A 21 4.12 1.54 3.21
C LEU A 21 2.98 0.67 3.77
N TRP A 22 3.25 -0.10 4.83
CA TRP A 22 2.27 -0.94 5.48
C TRP A 22 1.09 -0.13 6.03
N ALA A 23 1.37 1.02 6.67
CA ALA A 23 0.32 1.89 7.20
C ALA A 23 -0.55 2.51 6.10
N ILE A 24 0.06 2.96 5.00
CA ILE A 24 -0.67 3.49 3.84
C ILE A 24 -1.56 2.41 3.24
N GLU A 25 -1.03 1.22 2.99
CA GLU A 25 -1.80 0.11 2.43
C GLU A 25 -2.95 -0.32 3.33
N MET A 26 -2.71 -0.42 4.64
CA MET A 26 -3.75 -0.73 5.62
C MET A 26 -4.86 0.32 5.59
N LEU A 27 -4.51 1.61 5.52
CA LEU A 27 -5.48 2.70 5.44
C LEU A 27 -6.31 2.62 4.15
N VAL A 28 -5.68 2.36 3.01
CA VAL A 28 -6.38 2.20 1.73
C VAL A 28 -7.32 0.99 1.75
N MET A 29 -6.88 -0.13 2.30
CA MET A 29 -7.70 -1.34 2.43
C MET A 29 -8.92 -1.11 3.33
N LEU A 30 -8.76 -0.36 4.43
CA LEU A 30 -9.87 0.03 5.29
C LEU A 30 -10.86 0.96 4.58
N LEU A 31 -10.37 1.93 3.80
CA LEU A 31 -11.22 2.80 3.00
C LEU A 31 -11.99 2.03 1.92
N TRP A 32 -11.34 1.07 1.25
CA TRP A 32 -11.99 0.23 0.26
C TRP A 32 -13.06 -0.66 0.89
N LEU A 33 -12.74 -1.33 2.02
CA LEU A 33 -13.74 -2.11 2.75
C LEU A 33 -14.93 -1.25 3.19
N TRP A 34 -14.67 -0.05 3.69
CA TRP A 34 -15.72 0.89 4.08
C TRP A 34 -16.63 1.28 2.90
N ASP A 35 -16.06 1.46 1.71
CA ASP A 35 -16.84 1.81 0.53
C ASP A 35 -17.68 0.63 0.02
N GLU A 36 -17.12 -0.58 0.04
CA GLU A 36 -17.84 -1.81 -0.34
C GLU A 36 -18.97 -2.16 0.62
N LEU A 37 -18.80 -1.89 1.92
CA LEU A 37 -19.86 -2.11 2.92
C LEU A 37 -21.09 -1.20 2.72
N LYS A 38 -20.98 -0.11 1.95
CA LYS A 38 -22.13 0.73 1.59
C LYS A 38 -22.97 0.13 0.47
N LEU A 39 -22.45 -0.86 -0.26
CA LEU A 39 -23.16 -1.49 -1.36
C LEU A 39 -24.11 -2.56 -0.78
N GLU A 40 -25.37 -2.18 -0.53
CA GLU A 40 -26.37 -3.06 0.12
C GLU A 40 -26.67 -4.38 -0.62
N PHE A 41 -26.41 -4.46 -1.92
CA PHE A 41 -26.84 -5.59 -2.77
C PHE A 41 -25.69 -6.36 -3.44
N LEU A 42 -24.44 -5.94 -3.23
CA LEU A 42 -23.26 -6.59 -3.78
C LEU A 42 -22.48 -7.26 -2.65
N SER A 43 -22.11 -8.51 -2.86
CA SER A 43 -21.16 -9.19 -1.99
C SER A 43 -19.82 -8.45 -2.02
N VAL A 44 -19.26 -8.16 -0.85
CA VAL A 44 -17.91 -7.58 -0.71
C VAL A 44 -16.92 -8.38 -1.55
N ASN A 45 -16.14 -7.68 -2.35
CA ASN A 45 -15.14 -8.29 -3.21
C ASN A 45 -14.16 -9.19 -2.40
N PRO A 46 -14.03 -10.49 -2.73
CA PRO A 46 -13.17 -11.41 -1.98
C PRO A 46 -11.68 -11.03 -2.01
N PHE A 47 -11.24 -10.27 -3.01
CA PHE A 47 -9.86 -9.78 -3.10
C PHE A 47 -9.49 -8.81 -1.96
N ILE A 48 -10.48 -8.16 -1.33
CA ILE A 48 -10.26 -7.29 -0.18
C ILE A 48 -9.79 -8.12 1.02
N TYR A 49 -10.42 -9.27 1.28
CA TYR A 49 -9.99 -10.16 2.36
C TYR A 49 -8.59 -10.73 2.11
N LEU A 50 -8.27 -11.06 0.85
CA LEU A 50 -6.93 -11.50 0.47
C LEU A 50 -5.87 -10.42 0.75
N GLY A 51 -6.17 -9.16 0.45
CA GLY A 51 -5.28 -8.02 0.75
C GLY A 51 -5.02 -7.87 2.26
N PHE A 52 -6.07 -8.00 3.10
CA PHE A 52 -5.90 -7.98 4.55
C PHE A 52 -5.03 -9.14 5.05
N ILE A 53 -5.20 -10.35 4.51
CA ILE A 53 -4.37 -11.51 4.86
C ILE A 53 -2.91 -11.24 4.51
N ILE A 54 -2.61 -10.70 3.32
CA ILE A 54 -1.25 -10.36 2.90
C ILE A 54 -0.62 -9.31 3.84
N LEU A 55 -1.38 -8.27 4.21
CA LEU A 55 -0.91 -7.25 5.16
C LEU A 55 -0.63 -7.82 6.55
N LEU A 56 -1.48 -8.72 7.06
CA LEU A 56 -1.27 -9.39 8.34
C LEU A 56 -0.06 -10.33 8.28
N VAL A 57 0.06 -11.12 7.22
CA VAL A 57 1.21 -12.04 7.03
C VAL A 57 2.52 -11.26 6.94
N SER A 58 2.55 -10.14 6.20
CA SER A 58 3.75 -9.29 6.12
C SER A 58 4.15 -8.70 7.48
N LEU A 59 3.17 -8.31 8.30
CA LEU A 59 3.40 -7.83 9.67
C LEU A 59 3.94 -8.94 10.58
N VAL A 60 3.40 -10.16 10.47
CA VAL A 60 3.90 -11.34 11.22
C VAL A 60 5.32 -11.67 10.81
N ILE A 61 5.64 -11.72 9.51
CA ILE A 61 6.99 -11.99 9.02
C ILE A 61 7.98 -10.94 9.53
N LYS A 62 7.59 -9.66 9.51
CA LYS A 62 8.41 -8.57 10.03
C LYS A 62 8.65 -8.70 11.54
N LYS A 63 7.60 -8.93 12.33
CA LYS A 63 7.67 -8.95 13.81
C LYS A 63 8.27 -10.25 14.38
N VAL A 64 8.01 -11.40 13.75
CA VAL A 64 8.36 -12.72 14.29
C VAL A 64 9.63 -13.26 13.63
N ALA A 65 9.72 -13.21 12.30
CA ALA A 65 10.84 -13.79 11.58
C ALA A 65 12.02 -12.81 11.40
N GLY A 66 11.83 -11.51 11.64
CA GLY A 66 12.87 -10.49 11.44
C GLY A 66 13.37 -10.40 9.99
N MET A 67 12.60 -10.95 9.03
CA MET A 67 12.99 -11.03 7.62
C MET A 67 12.57 -9.76 6.88
N ASP A 68 13.28 -8.66 7.15
CA ASP A 68 12.95 -7.33 6.65
C ASP A 68 12.77 -7.24 5.13
N LYS A 69 13.64 -7.92 4.36
CA LYS A 69 13.58 -7.89 2.90
C LYS A 69 12.30 -8.51 2.35
N LEU A 70 11.86 -9.61 2.94
CA LEU A 70 10.72 -10.37 2.45
C LEU A 70 9.41 -9.68 2.84
N ALA A 71 9.32 -9.18 4.08
CA ALA A 71 8.20 -8.35 4.52
C ALA A 71 8.05 -7.08 3.66
N LEU A 72 9.16 -6.41 3.34
CA LEU A 72 9.15 -5.20 2.52
C LEU A 72 8.76 -5.51 1.07
N LEU A 73 9.19 -6.64 0.51
CA LEU A 73 8.77 -7.08 -0.82
C LEU A 73 7.26 -7.35 -0.88
N MET A 74 6.72 -8.06 0.12
CA MET A 74 5.29 -8.41 0.19
C MET A 74 4.37 -7.19 0.30
N VAL A 75 4.82 -6.12 0.96
CA VAL A 75 4.09 -4.84 1.05
C VAL A 75 4.32 -4.03 -0.24
N SER A 76 5.54 -3.94 -0.74
CA SER A 76 5.85 -3.09 -1.90
C SER A 76 5.09 -3.41 -3.19
N VAL A 77 4.71 -4.67 -3.42
CA VAL A 77 3.98 -5.08 -4.64
C VAL A 77 2.56 -4.47 -4.67
N PRO A 78 1.70 -4.68 -3.64
CA PRO A 78 0.46 -3.93 -3.50
C PRO A 78 0.66 -2.41 -3.49
N GLY A 79 1.64 -1.91 -2.73
CA GLY A 79 1.90 -0.47 -2.62
C GLY A 79 2.24 0.21 -3.95
N LEU A 80 2.99 -0.48 -4.83
CA LEU A 80 3.35 0.04 -6.15
C LEU A 80 2.13 0.10 -7.08
N LEU A 81 1.25 -0.90 -7.04
CA LEU A 81 -0.02 -0.87 -7.78
C LEU A 81 -0.91 0.28 -7.32
N LEU A 82 -1.05 0.48 -6.00
CA LEU A 82 -1.78 1.62 -5.45
C LEU A 82 -1.15 2.96 -5.85
N GLY A 83 0.18 3.04 -5.86
CA GLY A 83 0.92 4.22 -6.31
C GLY A 83 0.64 4.57 -7.78
N ILE A 84 0.62 3.57 -8.67
CA ILE A 84 0.27 3.75 -10.08
C ILE A 84 -1.17 4.25 -10.22
N MET A 85 -2.13 3.66 -9.48
CA MET A 85 -3.53 4.10 -9.52
C MET A 85 -3.70 5.53 -8.99
N ALA A 86 -3.04 5.88 -7.89
CA ALA A 86 -3.06 7.23 -7.35
C ALA A 86 -2.47 8.25 -8.35
N LEU A 87 -1.37 7.90 -9.02
CA LEU A 87 -0.76 8.75 -10.04
C LEU A 87 -1.68 8.92 -11.25
N PHE A 88 -2.36 7.87 -11.69
CA PHE A 88 -3.38 7.94 -12.72
C PHE A 88 -4.54 8.87 -12.32
N LEU A 89 -5.07 8.74 -11.10
CA LEU A 89 -6.13 9.62 -10.59
C LEU A 89 -5.67 11.08 -10.48
N LEU A 90 -4.43 11.33 -10.08
CA LEU A 90 -3.85 12.67 -10.06
C LEU A 90 -3.72 13.27 -11.46
N MET A 91 -3.33 12.48 -12.47
CA MET A 91 -3.33 12.92 -13.86
C MET A 91 -4.73 13.28 -14.34
N VAL A 92 -5.72 12.43 -14.06
CA VAL A 92 -7.13 12.70 -14.38
C VAL A 92 -7.62 13.97 -13.71
N LEU A 93 -7.29 14.17 -12.44
CA LEU A 93 -7.64 15.37 -11.68
C LEU A 93 -6.99 16.63 -12.28
N ALA A 94 -5.70 16.54 -12.65
CA ALA A 94 -4.99 17.64 -13.29
C ALA A 94 -5.65 18.02 -14.63
N ILE A 95 -5.95 17.03 -15.48
CA ILE A 95 -6.65 17.25 -16.75
C ILE A 95 -8.01 17.90 -16.50
N ASN A 96 -8.81 17.38 -15.57
CA ASN A 96 -10.11 17.95 -15.23
C ASN A 96 -10.02 19.42 -14.79
N THR A 97 -8.96 19.76 -14.05
CA THR A 97 -8.76 21.12 -13.52
C THR A 97 -8.28 22.10 -14.59
N PHE A 98 -7.42 21.68 -15.52
CA PHE A 98 -6.82 22.56 -16.54
C PHE A 98 -7.53 22.54 -17.89
N ALA A 99 -8.06 21.40 -18.31
CA ALA A 99 -8.70 21.20 -19.62
C ALA A 99 -10.24 21.12 -19.55
N GLY A 100 -10.82 21.20 -18.35
CA GLY A 100 -12.25 21.05 -18.12
C GLY A 100 -12.68 19.58 -17.96
N PRO A 101 -13.97 19.33 -17.66
CA PRO A 101 -14.47 18.00 -17.36
C PRO A 101 -14.20 17.01 -18.49
N ILE A 102 -13.51 15.93 -18.16
CA ILE A 102 -13.31 14.79 -19.05
C ILE A 102 -14.69 14.19 -19.32
N ARG A 103 -15.26 14.52 -20.48
CA ARG A 103 -16.48 13.91 -20.98
C ARG A 103 -16.08 12.60 -21.64
N TRP A 104 -16.30 11.49 -20.94
CA TRP A 104 -16.15 10.13 -21.47
C TRP A 104 -17.34 9.82 -22.40
N ASN A 105 -17.48 10.59 -23.46
CA ASN A 105 -18.44 10.32 -24.54
C ASN A 105 -17.70 9.82 -25.78
#